data_AF-A0A4S2J0G9-F1
#
_entry.id   AF-A0A4S2J0G9-F1
#
_cell.length_a   1.000
_cell.length_b   1.000
_cell.length_c   1.000
_cell.angle_alpha   90.00
_cell.angle_beta   90.00
_cell.angle_gamma   90.00
#
_symmetry.space_group_name_H-M   'P 1'
#
loop_
_entity.id
_entity.type
_entity.pdbx_description
1 polymer ?
#
loop_
_entity_poly.entity_id
_entity_poly.type
_entity_poly.pdbx_seq_one_letter_code
_entity_poly.pdbx_strand_id
1 'polypeptide(L)'
;MSTTAVWSLYSLEARTRLNGLGLPYGRKSGTIAPPSVEFSYRDYLRGLIDADGSVGHTNRGFPFVSLTTASSAIASCLCDYGKDVTGVGRTPGRNIRDGIHNVLYMMEAAQRLAADLYYPGCLSLERKHAAADSLSAWVRPTGMRAAYTARRWSDPEDRALLELNSPEAAAGVLGRTVKSCDIRLWRLRNGLVPMPGAG
;
A
#
# COMPACT_ATOMS: atom_id res chain seq x y z
N MET A 1 29.48 -5.17 -10.63
CA MET A 1 30.29 -4.93 -9.41
C MET A 1 29.40 -4.29 -8.37
N SER A 2 29.33 -4.86 -7.16
CA SER A 2 28.64 -4.21 -6.03
C SER A 2 29.66 -3.37 -5.29
N THR A 3 29.46 -2.05 -5.23
CA THR A 3 30.30 -1.16 -4.43
C THR A 3 29.63 -0.98 -3.09
N THR A 4 30.32 -1.38 -2.01
CA THR A 4 29.83 -1.21 -0.64
C THR A 4 30.56 -0.05 0.01
N ALA A 5 29.83 0.88 0.60
CA ALA A 5 30.36 1.91 1.47
C ALA A 5 29.78 1.73 2.87
N VAL A 6 30.62 1.88 3.90
CA VAL A 6 30.21 1.82 5.31
C VAL A 6 30.50 3.17 5.94
N TRP A 7 29.47 3.79 6.51
CA TRP A 7 29.61 4.99 7.33
C TRP A 7 29.47 4.63 8.81
N SER A 8 30.41 5.11 9.64
CA SER A 8 30.43 4.83 11.07
C SER A 8 30.37 6.13 11.87
N LEU A 9 29.51 6.16 12.88
CA LEU A 9 29.38 7.27 13.83
C LEU A 9 29.76 6.80 15.25
N TYR A 10 30.86 7.33 15.78
CA TYR A 10 31.37 7.03 17.12
C TYR A 10 30.94 8.09 18.15
N SER A 11 29.63 8.25 18.35
CA SER A 11 29.07 9.16 19.35
C SER A 11 28.14 8.41 20.30
N LEU A 12 28.51 8.37 21.58
CA LEU A 12 27.67 7.80 22.63
C LEU A 12 26.38 8.60 22.78
N GLU A 13 26.48 9.93 22.75
CA GLU A 13 25.34 10.84 22.86
C GLU A 13 24.30 10.56 21.76
N ALA A 14 24.73 10.52 20.49
CA ALA A 14 23.83 10.24 19.37
C ALA A 14 23.17 8.87 19.51
N ARG A 15 23.93 7.87 19.96
CA ARG A 15 23.44 6.50 20.14
C ARG A 15 22.40 6.41 21.27
N THR A 16 22.66 7.04 22.40
CA THR A 16 21.73 7.11 23.53
C THR A 16 20.45 7.84 23.13
N ARG A 17 20.57 8.93 22.37
CA ARG A 17 19.41 9.67 21.85
C ARG A 17 18.56 8.83 20.90
N LEU A 18 19.17 8.15 19.93
CA LEU A 18 18.44 7.24 19.02
C LEU A 18 17.76 6.10 19.78
N ASN A 19 18.40 5.57 20.82
CA ASN A 19 17.79 4.55 21.66
C ASN A 19 16.58 5.09 22.43
N GLY A 20 16.67 6.28 23.01
CA GLY A 20 15.54 6.96 23.67
C GLY A 20 14.39 7.29 22.72
N LEU A 21 14.66 7.45 21.42
CA LEU A 21 13.64 7.62 20.38
C LEU A 21 13.03 6.29 19.89
N GLY A 22 13.40 5.15 20.48
CA GLY A 22 12.82 3.85 20.15
C GLY A 22 13.61 3.01 19.15
N LEU A 23 14.86 3.39 18.80
CA LEU A 23 15.72 2.57 17.94
C LEU A 23 16.63 1.66 18.79
N PRO A 24 16.32 0.36 18.97
CA PRO A 24 17.00 -0.52 19.92
C PRO A 24 18.45 -0.81 19.51
N TYR A 25 19.27 -1.40 20.39
CA TYR A 25 20.60 -1.91 20.04
C TYR A 25 20.51 -3.25 19.28
N GLY A 26 21.61 -3.66 18.61
CA GLY A 26 21.73 -5.01 18.03
C GLY A 26 21.06 -5.20 16.67
N ARG A 27 20.72 -6.45 16.31
CA ARG A 27 19.98 -6.77 15.08
C ARG A 27 18.53 -6.33 15.22
N LYS A 28 18.11 -5.38 14.39
CA LYS A 28 16.83 -4.68 14.56
C LYS A 28 15.79 -5.01 13.49
N SER A 29 16.16 -5.76 12.46
CA SER A 29 15.33 -5.93 11.25
C SER A 29 13.89 -6.40 11.54
N GLY A 30 13.69 -7.28 12.53
CA GLY A 30 12.36 -7.75 12.93
C GLY A 30 11.68 -6.95 14.04
N THR A 31 12.42 -6.15 14.80
CA THR A 31 11.96 -5.52 16.05
C THR A 31 11.87 -4.00 16.00
N ILE A 32 12.41 -3.36 14.95
CA ILE A 32 12.21 -1.92 14.76
C ILE A 32 10.72 -1.58 14.68
N ALA A 33 10.37 -0.47 15.30
CA ALA A 33 9.06 0.15 15.20
C ALA A 33 9.26 1.65 14.91
N PRO A 34 8.21 2.37 14.47
CA PRO A 34 8.26 3.82 14.43
C PRO A 34 8.60 4.41 15.81
N PRO A 35 9.16 5.62 15.87
CA PRO A 35 9.45 6.30 17.14
C PRO A 35 8.21 6.36 18.05
N SER A 36 8.43 6.25 19.36
CA SER A 36 7.37 6.34 20.38
C SER A 36 7.00 7.77 20.78
N VAL A 37 7.70 8.75 20.24
CA VAL A 37 7.50 10.20 20.46
C VAL A 37 6.89 10.83 19.22
N GLU A 38 6.53 12.11 19.26
CA GLU A 38 6.10 12.84 18.06
C GLU A 38 7.24 12.92 17.02
N PHE A 39 6.92 12.63 15.77
CA PHE A 39 7.86 12.67 14.65
C PHE A 39 7.15 12.93 13.32
N SER A 40 7.91 13.37 12.32
CA SER A 40 7.43 13.47 10.93
C SER A 40 7.33 12.07 10.32
N TYR A 41 6.11 11.54 10.22
CA TYR A 41 5.82 10.25 9.57
C TYR A 41 6.36 10.20 8.15
N ARG A 42 6.10 11.26 7.39
CA ARG A 42 6.54 11.44 6.01
C ARG A 42 8.05 11.32 5.84
N ASP A 43 8.83 12.08 6.62
CA ASP A 43 10.29 12.09 6.51
C ASP A 43 10.89 10.78 7.03
N TYR A 44 10.30 10.20 8.07
CA TYR A 44 10.71 8.89 8.59
C TYR A 44 10.50 7.77 7.57
N LEU A 45 9.30 7.69 6.98
CA LEU A 45 8.98 6.69 5.95
C LEU A 45 9.80 6.90 4.69
N ARG A 46 10.06 8.16 4.29
CA ARG A 46 11.00 8.46 3.20
C ARG A 46 12.38 7.91 3.52
N GLY A 47 12.91 8.14 4.72
CA GLY A 47 14.21 7.62 5.12
C GLY A 47 14.31 6.09 5.05
N LEU A 48 13.24 5.39 5.49
CA LEU A 48 13.14 3.93 5.36
C LEU A 48 13.07 3.48 3.90
N ILE A 49 12.29 4.17 3.07
CA ILE A 49 12.20 3.86 1.65
C ILE A 49 13.52 4.15 0.96
N ASP A 50 14.25 5.20 1.34
CA ASP A 50 15.57 5.52 0.80
C ASP A 50 16.62 4.45 1.15
N ALA A 51 16.54 3.89 2.35
CA ALA A 51 17.40 2.79 2.79
C ALA A 51 17.05 1.45 2.11
N ASP A 52 15.83 0.95 2.31
CA ASP A 52 15.45 -0.44 2.00
C ASP A 52 14.30 -0.56 0.97
N GLY A 53 13.78 0.57 0.49
CA GLY A 53 12.70 0.64 -0.48
C GLY A 53 13.15 0.95 -1.90
N SER A 54 12.18 1.09 -2.79
CA SER A 54 12.36 1.42 -4.20
C SER A 54 11.25 2.32 -4.70
N VAL A 55 11.62 3.22 -5.61
CA VAL A 55 10.72 4.17 -6.29
C VAL A 55 11.10 4.14 -7.76
N GLY A 56 10.12 4.04 -8.66
CA GLY A 56 10.38 4.09 -10.08
C GLY A 56 9.28 3.49 -10.95
N HIS A 57 9.67 2.99 -12.11
CA HIS A 57 8.76 2.36 -13.06
C HIS A 57 9.03 0.86 -13.17
N THR A 58 7.98 0.07 -13.26
CA THR A 58 8.09 -1.34 -13.64
C THR A 58 8.55 -1.48 -15.09
N ASN A 59 8.93 -2.68 -15.52
CA ASN A 59 9.28 -2.97 -16.92
C ASN A 59 8.15 -2.67 -17.93
N ARG A 60 6.91 -2.50 -17.46
CA ARG A 60 5.74 -2.10 -18.26
C ARG A 60 5.47 -0.59 -18.22
N GLY A 61 6.36 0.19 -17.61
CA GLY A 61 6.21 1.63 -17.46
C GLY A 61 5.20 2.06 -16.40
N PHE A 62 4.80 1.18 -15.47
CA PHE A 62 3.88 1.58 -14.38
C PHE A 62 4.64 2.11 -13.16
N PRO A 63 4.25 3.27 -12.60
CA PRO A 63 4.79 3.81 -11.37
C PRO A 63 4.67 2.82 -10.22
N PHE A 64 5.69 2.77 -9.37
CA PHE A 64 5.65 2.02 -8.13
C PHE A 64 6.46 2.67 -7.02
N VAL A 65 6.01 2.42 -5.79
CA VAL A 65 6.75 2.68 -4.55
C VAL A 65 6.66 1.42 -3.71
N SER A 66 7.79 0.91 -3.23
CA SER A 66 7.83 -0.28 -2.40
C SER A 66 8.78 -0.18 -1.22
N LEU A 67 8.49 -0.95 -0.18
CA LEU A 67 9.35 -1.16 0.98
C LEU A 67 9.37 -2.64 1.33
N THR A 68 10.58 -3.19 1.48
CA THR A 68 10.79 -4.55 1.97
C THR A 68 11.26 -4.49 3.42
N THR A 69 10.51 -5.09 4.35
CA THR A 69 10.84 -5.02 5.79
C THR A 69 10.42 -6.29 6.52
N ALA A 70 11.25 -6.75 7.47
CA ALA A 70 10.90 -7.88 8.33
C ALA A 70 10.00 -7.47 9.51
N SER A 71 9.94 -6.16 9.81
CA SER A 71 9.13 -5.61 10.89
C SER A 71 7.66 -5.44 10.46
N SER A 72 6.75 -6.06 11.20
CA SER A 72 5.32 -5.83 11.03
C SER A 72 4.90 -4.41 11.40
N ALA A 73 5.55 -3.80 12.40
CA ALA A 73 5.21 -2.45 12.84
C ALA A 73 5.51 -1.41 11.75
N ILE A 74 6.66 -1.54 11.08
CA ILE A 74 7.01 -0.68 9.95
C ILE A 74 6.08 -0.92 8.76
N ALA A 75 5.79 -2.18 8.44
CA ALA A 75 4.87 -2.51 7.36
C ALA A 75 3.46 -1.95 7.59
N SER A 76 2.93 -2.06 8.82
CA SER A 76 1.64 -1.46 9.19
C SER A 76 1.68 0.06 9.09
N CYS A 77 2.70 0.69 9.65
CA CYS A 77 2.87 2.15 9.61
C CYS A 77 2.84 2.70 8.17
N LEU A 78 3.55 2.05 7.24
CA LEU A 78 3.51 2.44 5.83
C LEU A 78 2.13 2.20 5.19
N CYS A 79 1.46 1.10 5.53
CA CYS A 79 0.11 0.81 5.04
C CYS A 79 -0.91 1.85 5.51
N ASP A 80 -0.85 2.24 6.78
CA ASP A 80 -1.72 3.25 7.39
C ASP A 80 -1.46 4.62 6.77
N TYR A 81 -0.19 5.05 6.73
CA TYR A 81 0.20 6.30 6.09
C TYR A 81 -0.19 6.36 4.61
N GLY A 82 0.08 5.28 3.87
CA GLY A 82 -0.26 5.21 2.46
C GLY A 82 -1.77 5.18 2.22
N LYS A 83 -2.57 4.64 3.14
CA LYS A 83 -4.03 4.73 3.08
C LYS A 83 -4.49 6.17 3.24
N ASP A 84 -3.92 6.91 4.18
CA ASP A 84 -4.26 8.32 4.42
C ASP A 84 -3.91 9.20 3.22
N VAL A 85 -2.74 8.98 2.61
CA VAL A 85 -2.27 9.76 1.45
C VAL A 85 -2.99 9.38 0.15
N THR A 86 -3.22 8.09 -0.08
CA THR A 86 -3.65 7.59 -1.40
C THR A 86 -5.12 7.18 -1.48
N GLY A 87 -5.78 7.01 -0.33
CA GLY A 87 -7.09 6.38 -0.19
C GLY A 87 -7.07 4.85 -0.36
N VAL A 88 -5.92 4.25 -0.70
CA VAL A 88 -5.80 2.82 -0.99
C VAL A 88 -5.24 2.07 0.21
N GLY A 89 -6.09 1.27 0.85
CA GLY A 89 -5.67 0.37 1.92
C GLY A 89 -4.83 -0.80 1.39
N ARG A 90 -3.78 -1.14 2.14
CA ARG A 90 -2.95 -2.33 1.92
C ARG A 90 -2.91 -3.15 3.21
N THR A 91 -2.92 -4.47 3.08
CA THR A 91 -2.69 -5.37 4.20
C THR A 91 -1.25 -5.89 4.11
N PRO A 92 -0.42 -5.70 5.14
CA PRO A 92 0.96 -6.18 5.12
C PRO A 92 0.99 -7.70 5.29
N GLY A 93 1.00 -8.43 4.17
CA GLY A 93 1.20 -9.87 4.13
C GLY A 93 2.69 -10.23 4.08
N ARG A 94 3.08 -11.27 4.83
CA ARG A 94 4.43 -11.83 4.73
C ARG A 94 4.54 -12.73 3.51
N ASN A 95 5.64 -12.63 2.78
CA ASN A 95 5.99 -13.61 1.76
C ASN A 95 6.29 -14.96 2.42
N ILE A 96 5.71 -16.04 1.90
CA ILE A 96 5.87 -17.41 2.40
C ILE A 96 7.35 -17.84 2.39
N ARG A 97 8.13 -17.42 1.38
CA ARG A 97 9.52 -17.88 1.21
C ARG A 97 10.46 -17.36 2.30
N ASP A 98 10.42 -16.05 2.54
CA ASP A 98 11.42 -15.36 3.37
C ASP A 98 10.83 -14.85 4.69
N GLY A 99 9.49 -14.89 4.84
CA GLY A 99 8.79 -14.35 6.01
C GLY A 99 8.82 -12.82 6.10
N ILE A 100 9.18 -12.11 5.04
CA ILE A 100 9.36 -10.64 5.01
C ILE A 100 8.13 -9.97 4.38
N HIS A 101 7.81 -8.75 4.82
CA HIS A 101 6.77 -7.92 4.20
C HIS A 101 7.29 -7.20 2.97
N ASN A 102 6.54 -7.24 1.88
CA ASN A 102 6.76 -6.37 0.72
C ASN A 102 5.51 -5.51 0.51
N VAL A 103 5.59 -4.26 0.98
CA VAL A 103 4.51 -3.29 0.80
C VAL A 103 4.71 -2.60 -0.54
N LEU A 104 3.72 -2.68 -1.42
CA LEU A 104 3.80 -2.18 -2.80
C LEU A 104 2.60 -1.29 -3.14
N TYR A 105 2.89 -0.07 -3.57
CA TYR A 105 1.97 0.85 -4.21
C TYR A 105 2.30 0.94 -5.70
N MET A 106 1.28 1.05 -6.54
CA MET A 106 1.38 1.04 -8.00
C MET A 106 0.51 2.14 -8.60
N MET A 107 0.85 2.56 -9.82
CA MET A 107 0.04 3.50 -10.63
C MET A 107 -0.26 4.79 -9.87
N GLU A 108 -1.50 5.28 -9.86
CA GLU A 108 -1.87 6.56 -9.22
C GLU A 108 -1.59 6.56 -7.71
N ALA A 109 -1.73 5.41 -7.06
CA ALA A 109 -1.42 5.32 -5.63
C ALA A 109 0.09 5.52 -5.40
N ALA A 110 0.93 5.00 -6.29
CA ALA A 110 2.37 5.26 -6.24
C ALA A 110 2.69 6.72 -6.57
N GLN A 111 2.02 7.34 -7.55
CA GLN A 111 2.23 8.76 -7.87
C GLN A 111 1.91 9.65 -6.68
N ARG A 112 0.74 9.48 -6.05
CA ARG A 112 0.33 10.27 -4.88
C ARG A 112 1.27 10.06 -3.70
N LEU A 113 1.61 8.81 -3.41
CA LEU A 113 2.51 8.50 -2.30
C LEU A 113 3.92 9.05 -2.56
N ALA A 114 4.44 8.97 -3.79
CA ALA A 114 5.75 9.50 -4.13
C ALA A 114 5.78 11.03 -4.07
N ALA A 115 4.78 11.71 -4.63
CA ALA A 115 4.68 13.17 -4.58
C ALA A 115 4.58 13.69 -3.14
N ASP A 116 3.89 12.95 -2.28
CA ASP A 116 3.88 13.25 -0.85
C ASP A 116 5.25 12.97 -0.23
N LEU A 117 5.81 11.76 -0.29
CA LEU A 117 7.08 11.45 0.39
C LEU A 117 8.26 12.32 -0.08
N TYR A 118 8.36 12.59 -1.38
CA TYR A 118 9.46 13.29 -2.04
C TYR A 118 9.05 14.69 -2.48
N TYR A 119 8.82 15.58 -1.52
CA TYR A 119 8.53 16.98 -1.81
C TYR A 119 9.75 17.80 -2.19
N PRO A 120 9.53 18.94 -2.87
CA PRO A 120 10.60 19.89 -3.15
C PRO A 120 11.39 20.28 -1.89
N GLY A 121 12.71 20.12 -1.93
CA GLY A 121 13.61 20.49 -0.84
C GLY A 121 13.77 19.43 0.27
N CYS A 122 13.17 18.24 0.11
CA CYS A 122 13.30 17.19 1.11
C CYS A 122 14.69 16.52 1.11
N LEU A 123 15.16 16.10 2.29
CA LEU A 123 16.40 15.33 2.40
C LEU A 123 16.16 13.90 1.92
N SER A 124 16.68 13.57 0.73
CA SER A 124 16.49 12.27 0.09
C SER A 124 17.68 11.87 -0.77
N LEU A 125 17.74 10.60 -1.15
CA LEU A 125 18.67 10.16 -2.20
C LEU A 125 18.25 10.77 -3.54
N GLU A 126 19.15 11.52 -4.18
CA GLU A 126 18.91 12.23 -5.45
C GLU A 126 18.30 11.32 -6.52
N ARG A 127 18.82 10.09 -6.68
CA ARG A 127 18.28 9.10 -7.62
C ARG A 127 16.82 8.72 -7.35
N LYS A 128 16.37 8.71 -6.09
CA LYS A 128 15.00 8.37 -5.70
C LYS A 128 14.09 9.58 -5.80
N HIS A 129 14.60 10.77 -5.50
CA HIS A 129 13.89 12.02 -5.78
C HIS A 129 13.59 12.16 -7.27
N ALA A 130 14.61 12.03 -8.14
CA ALA A 130 14.44 12.09 -9.58
C ALA A 130 13.46 11.01 -10.10
N ALA A 131 13.51 9.80 -9.53
CA ALA A 131 12.54 8.76 -9.85
C ALA A 131 11.12 9.16 -9.44
N ALA A 132 10.93 9.71 -8.24
CA ALA A 132 9.64 10.22 -7.76
C ALA A 132 9.09 11.34 -8.67
N ASP A 133 9.94 12.30 -9.05
CA ASP A 133 9.57 13.39 -9.97
C ASP A 133 9.07 12.83 -11.31
N SER A 134 9.75 11.82 -11.84
CA SER A 134 9.36 11.17 -13.10
C SER A 134 7.98 10.49 -13.04
N LEU A 135 7.53 10.08 -11.84
CA LEU A 135 6.23 9.42 -11.70
C LEU A 135 5.09 10.40 -11.99
N SER A 136 5.26 11.70 -11.73
CA SER A 136 4.21 12.71 -11.95
C SER A 136 3.78 12.81 -13.43
N ALA A 137 4.68 12.48 -14.36
CA ALA A 137 4.43 12.50 -15.79
C ALA A 137 3.66 11.27 -16.30
N TRP A 138 3.55 10.20 -15.50
CA TRP A 138 2.82 9.01 -15.93
C TRP A 138 1.32 9.30 -16.04
N VAL A 139 0.73 8.92 -17.16
CA VAL A 139 -0.71 8.98 -17.39
C VAL A 139 -1.22 7.57 -17.64
N ARG A 140 -2.34 7.24 -17.01
CA ARG A 140 -3.05 5.99 -17.23
C ARG A 140 -3.34 5.81 -18.73
N PRO A 141 -2.90 4.71 -19.36
CA PRO A 141 -3.24 4.44 -20.75
C PRO A 141 -4.75 4.34 -20.97
N THR A 142 -5.23 4.87 -22.09
CA THR A 142 -6.65 4.81 -22.46
C THR A 142 -7.13 3.36 -22.51
N GLY A 143 -8.31 3.10 -21.93
CA GLY A 143 -8.89 1.76 -21.83
C GLY A 143 -8.39 0.92 -20.64
N MET A 144 -7.36 1.37 -19.92
CA MET A 144 -6.91 0.70 -18.70
C MET A 144 -7.81 1.06 -17.52
N ARG A 145 -8.55 0.09 -16.97
CA ARG A 145 -9.42 0.31 -15.80
C ARG A 145 -8.61 0.78 -14.58
N ALA A 146 -9.06 1.85 -13.95
CA ALA A 146 -8.59 2.25 -12.62
C ALA A 146 -8.71 1.06 -11.65
N ALA A 147 -7.74 0.94 -10.74
CA ALA A 147 -7.64 -0.17 -9.80
C ALA A 147 -9.02 -0.51 -9.21
N TYR A 148 -9.28 -1.81 -9.03
CA TYR A 148 -10.55 -2.38 -8.57
C TYR A 148 -11.01 -1.71 -7.26
N THR A 149 -11.78 -0.63 -7.35
CA THR A 149 -12.74 -0.29 -6.30
C THR A 149 -13.73 -1.44 -6.35
N ALA A 150 -13.70 -2.31 -5.33
CA ALA A 150 -14.70 -3.36 -5.20
C ALA A 150 -16.07 -2.69 -5.30
N ARG A 151 -16.75 -2.86 -6.45
CA ARG A 151 -18.08 -2.31 -6.67
C ARG A 151 -18.98 -2.96 -5.63
N ARG A 152 -19.26 -2.22 -4.55
CA ARG A 152 -20.06 -2.72 -3.44
C ARG A 152 -21.43 -3.11 -3.99
N TRP A 153 -22.00 -4.17 -3.45
CA TRP A 153 -23.40 -4.50 -3.71
C TRP A 153 -24.26 -3.47 -2.99
N SER A 154 -25.22 -2.92 -3.71
CA SER A 154 -26.23 -2.01 -3.19
C SER A 154 -27.56 -2.75 -3.04
N ASP A 155 -28.43 -2.27 -2.15
CA ASP A 155 -29.76 -2.84 -1.94
C ASP A 155 -30.57 -3.03 -3.23
N PRO A 156 -30.57 -2.10 -4.20
CA PRO A 156 -31.25 -2.31 -5.48
C PRO A 156 -30.63 -3.45 -6.30
N GLU A 157 -29.30 -3.62 -6.27
CA GLU A 157 -28.63 -4.73 -6.96
C GLU A 157 -28.93 -6.07 -6.30
N ASP A 158 -28.99 -6.11 -4.95
CA ASP A 158 -29.36 -7.31 -4.22
C ASP A 158 -30.82 -7.70 -4.49
N ARG A 159 -31.72 -6.72 -4.56
CA ARG A 159 -33.12 -6.94 -4.94
C ARG A 159 -33.24 -7.51 -6.35
N ALA A 160 -32.57 -6.89 -7.33
CA ALA A 160 -32.56 -7.38 -8.71
C ALA A 160 -31.95 -8.80 -8.81
N LEU A 161 -30.93 -9.11 -8.01
CA LEU A 161 -30.30 -10.43 -7.98
C LEU A 161 -31.25 -11.50 -7.43
N LEU A 162 -32.03 -11.18 -6.39
CA LEU A 162 -33.06 -12.06 -5.82
C LEU A 162 -34.25 -12.25 -6.77
N GLU A 163 -34.70 -11.18 -7.44
CA GLU A 163 -35.81 -11.20 -8.40
C GLU A 163 -35.46 -12.04 -9.64
N LEU A 164 -34.28 -11.83 -10.22
CA LEU A 164 -33.84 -12.56 -11.41
C LEU A 164 -33.52 -14.03 -11.12
N ASN A 165 -33.05 -14.32 -9.90
CA ASN A 165 -32.74 -15.66 -9.42
C ASN A 165 -31.86 -16.52 -10.38
N SER A 166 -31.05 -15.87 -11.20
CA SER A 166 -30.10 -16.49 -12.13
C SER A 166 -28.84 -15.62 -12.15
N PRO A 167 -27.67 -16.17 -11.74
CA PRO A 167 -26.41 -15.47 -11.83
C PRO A 167 -26.08 -14.99 -13.25
N GLU A 168 -26.48 -15.74 -14.27
CA GLU A 168 -26.28 -15.43 -15.69
C GLU A 168 -27.12 -14.23 -16.12
N ALA A 169 -28.43 -14.26 -15.86
CA ALA A 169 -29.33 -13.16 -16.19
C ALA A 169 -28.93 -11.88 -15.43
N ALA A 170 -28.62 -12.01 -14.13
CA ALA A 170 -28.20 -10.88 -13.30
C ALA A 170 -26.84 -10.31 -13.72
N ALA A 171 -25.89 -11.14 -14.16
CA ALA A 171 -24.62 -10.65 -14.70
C ALA A 171 -24.80 -9.72 -15.89
N GLY A 172 -25.70 -10.08 -16.82
CA GLY A 172 -26.04 -9.25 -17.98
C GLY A 172 -26.69 -7.93 -17.58
N VAL A 173 -27.69 -7.97 -16.71
CA VAL A 173 -28.45 -6.77 -16.27
C VAL A 173 -27.59 -5.83 -15.41
N LEU A 174 -26.82 -6.38 -14.47
CA LEU A 174 -26.05 -5.60 -13.49
C LEU A 174 -24.67 -5.19 -13.99
N GLY A 175 -24.22 -5.70 -15.14
CA GLY A 175 -22.86 -5.49 -15.63
C GLY A 175 -21.81 -6.05 -14.66
N ARG A 176 -22.11 -7.19 -14.02
CA ARG A 176 -21.24 -7.91 -13.08
C ARG A 176 -20.83 -9.26 -13.69
N THR A 177 -19.85 -9.93 -13.11
CA THR A 177 -19.47 -11.28 -13.55
C THR A 177 -20.44 -12.31 -12.98
N VAL A 178 -20.70 -13.39 -13.73
CA VAL A 178 -21.56 -14.52 -13.28
C VAL A 178 -21.10 -15.03 -11.92
N LYS A 179 -19.79 -15.25 -11.73
CA LYS A 179 -19.22 -15.68 -10.44
C LYS A 179 -19.50 -14.70 -9.29
N SER A 180 -19.48 -13.39 -9.55
CA SER A 180 -19.81 -12.40 -8.52
C SER A 180 -21.28 -12.46 -8.14
N CYS A 181 -22.18 -12.63 -9.11
CA CYS A 181 -23.62 -12.77 -8.88
C CYS A 181 -23.94 -14.05 -8.13
N ASP A 182 -23.33 -15.17 -8.50
CA ASP A 182 -23.49 -16.48 -7.85
C ASP A 182 -23.12 -16.45 -6.37
N ILE A 183 -21.92 -15.98 -6.05
CA ILE A 183 -21.44 -15.86 -4.66
C ILE A 183 -22.35 -14.91 -3.85
N ARG A 184 -22.80 -13.80 -4.43
CA ARG A 184 -23.67 -12.85 -3.71
C ARG A 184 -25.06 -13.44 -3.45
N LEU A 185 -25.66 -14.08 -4.45
CA LEU A 185 -26.98 -14.71 -4.36
C LEU A 185 -26.98 -15.81 -3.29
N TRP A 186 -25.92 -16.63 -3.26
CA TRP A 186 -25.73 -17.63 -2.21
C TRP A 186 -25.65 -16.98 -0.82
N ARG A 187 -24.88 -15.90 -0.65
CA ARG A 187 -24.78 -15.20 0.65
C ARG A 187 -26.12 -14.62 1.12
N LEU A 188 -26.90 -14.01 0.23
CA LEU A 188 -28.22 -13.47 0.54
C LEU A 188 -29.17 -14.57 1.00
N ARG A 189 -29.21 -15.70 0.28
CA ARG A 189 -30.08 -16.84 0.60
C ARG A 189 -29.75 -17.53 1.92
N ASN A 190 -28.47 -17.55 2.27
CA ASN A 190 -28.00 -18.17 3.51
C ASN A 190 -27.93 -17.18 4.68
N GLY A 191 -28.43 -15.95 4.53
CA GLY A 191 -28.43 -14.94 5.60
C GLY A 191 -27.03 -14.49 6.05
N LEU A 192 -26.00 -14.72 5.21
CA LEU A 192 -24.61 -14.36 5.51
C LEU A 192 -24.32 -12.87 5.27
N VAL A 193 -25.27 -12.16 4.69
CA VAL A 193 -25.27 -10.72 4.47
C VAL A 193 -26.70 -10.19 4.70
N PRO A 194 -26.88 -8.92 5.08
CA PRO A 194 -28.21 -8.33 5.29
C PRO A 194 -29.07 -8.43 4.03
N MET A 195 -30.38 -8.62 4.23
CA MET A 195 -31.37 -8.55 3.15
C MET A 195 -31.59 -7.10 2.73
N PRO A 196 -31.85 -6.82 1.44
CA PRO A 196 -32.08 -5.47 0.97
C PRO A 196 -33.30 -4.84 1.65
N GLY A 197 -33.15 -3.64 2.21
CA GLY A 197 -34.21 -2.96 2.97
C GLY A 197 -34.30 -3.34 4.46
N ALA A 198 -33.41 -4.19 4.98
CA ALA A 198 -33.20 -4.34 6.42
C ALA A 198 -32.25 -3.22 6.89
N GLY A 199 -32.81 -2.02 7.07
CA GLY A 199 -32.14 -0.84 7.64
C GLY A 199 -32.90 -0.34 8.86
#